data_AF-A0A383E655-F1
#
_entry.id   AF-A0A383E655-F1
#
_cell.length_a   1.000
_cell.length_b   1.000
_cell.length_c   1.000
_cell.angle_alpha   90.00
_cell.angle_beta   90.00
_cell.angle_gamma   90.00
#
_symmetry.space_group_name_H-M   'P 1'
#
loop_
_entity.id
_entity.type
_entity.pdbx_description
1 polymer ?
#
loop_
_entity_poly.entity_id
_entity_poly.type
_entity_poly.pdbx_seq_one_letter_code
_entity_poly.pdbx_strand_id
1 'polypeptide(L)'
;MFGSEFIKQSILSASAEGTAIIPFITAGYPEKNEFPNLVLALSEAADVIEIGVPFSDPMADGVTIQRSSHQAIESGVRLQWILQQLQAIEVKKPVILMSYL
;
A
#
# COMPACT_ATOMS: atom_id res chain seq x y z
N MET A 1 13.71 -6.32 -15.15
CA MET A 1 13.74 -4.88 -14.80
C MET A 1 13.89 -4.79 -13.29
N PHE A 2 14.78 -3.94 -12.75
CA PHE A 2 14.85 -3.71 -11.31
C PHE A 2 13.59 -2.98 -10.83
N GLY A 3 13.12 -3.25 -9.61
CA GLY A 3 11.87 -2.66 -9.09
C GLY A 3 11.87 -1.12 -9.11
N SER A 4 13.02 -0.49 -8.85
CA SER A 4 13.20 0.96 -8.91
C SER A 4 12.97 1.56 -10.30
N GLU A 5 13.37 0.86 -11.36
CA GLU A 5 13.17 1.33 -12.73
C GLU A 5 11.68 1.25 -13.12
N PHE A 6 10.97 0.22 -12.64
CA PHE A 6 9.53 0.10 -12.86
C PHE A 6 8.73 1.19 -12.14
N ILE A 7 9.11 1.51 -10.90
CA ILE A 7 8.53 2.63 -10.13
C ILE A 7 8.78 3.95 -10.86
N LYS A 8 10.04 4.20 -11.24
CA LYS A 8 10.44 5.41 -11.96
C LYS A 8 9.65 5.57 -13.26
N GLN A 9 9.57 4.52 -14.06
CA GLN A 9 8.81 4.55 -15.31
C GLN A 9 7.33 4.87 -15.05
N SER A 10 6.71 4.28 -14.02
CA SER A 10 5.30 4.52 -13.70
C SER A 10 5.06 5.97 -13.26
N ILE A 11 5.95 6.54 -12.44
CA ILE A 11 5.87 7.95 -12.02
C ILE A 11 6.06 8.90 -13.22
N LEU A 12 7.03 8.61 -14.10
CA LEU A 12 7.33 9.47 -15.26
C LEU A 12 6.33 9.33 -16.41
N SER A 13 5.57 8.23 -16.46
CA SER A 13 4.55 7.97 -17.48
C SER A 13 3.13 8.29 -17.04
N ALA A 14 2.96 8.84 -15.83
CA ALA A 14 1.72 9.49 -15.43
C ALA A 14 1.27 10.44 -16.56
N SER A 15 -0.01 10.37 -16.95
CA SER A 15 -0.50 11.00 -18.18
C SER A 15 -0.09 12.48 -18.26
N ALA A 16 0.27 12.92 -19.48
CA ALA A 16 1.08 14.09 -19.83
C ALA A 16 0.64 15.49 -19.35
N GLU A 17 -0.29 15.60 -18.38
CA GLU A 17 -0.71 16.87 -17.77
C GLU A 17 -0.73 16.85 -16.21
N GLY A 18 -0.43 15.74 -15.54
CA GLY A 18 -0.63 15.61 -14.08
C GLY A 18 0.51 14.95 -13.33
N THR A 19 0.85 15.52 -12.17
CA THR A 19 1.67 14.90 -11.13
C THR A 19 1.21 13.47 -10.84
N ALA A 20 2.16 12.53 -10.68
CA ALA A 20 1.85 11.14 -10.36
C ALA A 20 1.02 11.02 -9.06
N ILE A 21 0.05 10.11 -9.06
CA ILE A 21 -0.82 9.83 -7.92
C ILE A 21 -0.38 8.56 -7.22
N ILE A 22 0.01 8.71 -5.95
CA ILE A 22 0.53 7.63 -5.09
C ILE A 22 -0.34 7.56 -3.83
N PRO A 23 -1.44 6.80 -3.81
CA PRO A 23 -2.21 6.58 -2.60
C PRO A 23 -1.42 5.75 -1.58
N PHE A 24 -1.47 6.22 -0.34
CA PHE A 24 -1.08 5.45 0.84
C PHE A 24 -2.32 4.79 1.45
N ILE A 25 -2.23 3.49 1.73
CA ILE A 25 -3.21 2.76 2.55
C ILE A 25 -2.53 1.92 3.62
N THR A 26 -3.17 1.77 4.77
CA THR A 26 -2.73 0.83 5.81
C THR A 26 -3.24 -0.56 5.48
N ALA A 27 -2.35 -1.56 5.45
CA ALA A 27 -2.74 -2.91 5.08
C ALA A 27 -3.80 -3.49 6.02
N GLY A 28 -4.87 -4.06 5.44
CA GLY A 28 -5.98 -4.66 6.20
C GLY A 28 -6.90 -3.69 6.94
N TYR A 29 -6.81 -2.38 6.67
CA TYR A 29 -7.77 -1.37 7.13
C TYR A 29 -8.64 -0.88 5.95
N PRO A 30 -9.94 -0.57 6.15
CA PRO A 30 -10.71 -0.71 7.39
C PRO A 30 -11.11 -2.15 7.71
N GLU A 31 -11.22 -3.00 6.69
CA GLU A 31 -11.64 -4.40 6.79
C GLU A 31 -10.56 -5.31 6.25
N LYS A 32 -10.06 -6.23 7.07
CA LYS A 32 -8.92 -7.09 6.74
C LYS A 32 -9.12 -7.88 5.46
N ASN A 33 -10.31 -8.46 5.27
CA ASN A 33 -10.60 -9.34 4.14
C ASN A 33 -10.87 -8.58 2.83
N GLU A 34 -11.11 -7.27 2.89
CA GLU A 34 -11.32 -6.43 1.70
C GLU A 34 -10.02 -5.85 1.14
N PHE A 35 -8.89 -6.04 1.84
CA PHE A 35 -7.60 -5.51 1.42
C PHE A 35 -7.21 -5.86 -0.03
N PRO A 36 -7.35 -7.12 -0.52
CA PRO A 36 -7.01 -7.43 -1.90
C PRO A 36 -7.89 -6.66 -2.91
N ASN A 37 -9.20 -6.56 -2.64
CA ASN A 37 -10.14 -5.83 -3.49
C ASN A 37 -9.81 -4.33 -3.52
N LEU A 38 -9.45 -3.76 -2.37
CA LEU A 38 -9.04 -2.35 -2.27
C LEU A 38 -7.77 -2.07 -3.08
N VAL A 39 -6.76 -2.94 -3.00
CA VAL A 39 -5.52 -2.80 -3.79
C VAL A 39 -5.82 -2.86 -5.28
N LEU A 40 -6.64 -3.81 -5.72
CA LEU A 40 -7.05 -3.92 -7.12
C LEU A 40 -7.80 -2.67 -7.59
N ALA A 41 -8.77 -2.19 -6.81
CA ALA A 41 -9.53 -0.99 -7.13
C ALA A 41 -8.65 0.27 -7.23
N LEU A 42 -7.70 0.44 -6.31
CA LEU A 42 -6.74 1.55 -6.36
C LEU A 42 -5.81 1.46 -7.58
N SER A 43 -5.46 0.26 -8.02
CA SER A 43 -4.55 0.05 -9.16
C SER A 43 -5.11 0.54 -10.49
N GLU A 44 -6.43 0.68 -10.61
CA GLU A 44 -7.08 1.23 -11.81
C GLU A 44 -6.86 2.74 -11.96
N ALA A 45 -6.61 3.46 -10.86
CA ALA A 45 -6.48 4.92 -10.84
C ALA A 45 -5.09 5.42 -10.38
N ALA A 46 -4.30 4.59 -9.70
CA ALA A 46 -2.99 4.97 -9.17
C ALA A 46 -1.87 4.79 -10.20
N ASP A 47 -0.82 5.59 -10.07
CA ASP A 47 0.45 5.37 -10.78
C ASP A 47 1.35 4.41 -10.01
N VAL A 48 1.32 4.49 -8.68
CA VAL A 48 2.03 3.62 -7.72
C VAL A 48 1.14 3.45 -6.50
N ILE A 49 1.15 2.29 -5.85
CA ILE A 49 0.41 2.08 -4.59
C ILE A 49 1.41 1.94 -3.46
N GLU A 50 1.23 2.74 -2.41
CA GLU A 50 2.01 2.63 -1.18
C GLU A 50 1.17 1.95 -0.09
N ILE A 51 1.72 0.88 0.48
CA ILE A 51 1.06 0.04 1.48
C ILE A 51 1.84 0.14 2.79
N GLY A 52 1.23 0.78 3.78
CA GLY A 52 1.72 0.83 5.14
C GLY A 52 1.61 -0.54 5.81
N VAL A 53 2.74 -1.05 6.29
CA VAL A 53 2.80 -2.21 7.17
C VAL A 53 2.45 -1.72 8.58
N PRO A 54 1.32 -2.14 9.18
CA PRO A 54 0.94 -1.71 10.52
C PRO A 54 2.02 -2.00 11.55
N PHE A 55 2.36 -0.99 12.37
CA PHE A 55 3.41 -1.07 13.37
C PHE A 55 2.88 -0.72 14.77
N SER A 56 3.40 -1.36 15.82
CA SER A 56 2.92 -1.18 17.20
C SER A 56 3.25 0.18 17.78
N ASP A 57 4.39 0.75 17.40
CA ASP A 57 4.93 1.99 17.97
C ASP A 57 5.23 3.05 16.88
N PRO A 58 4.21 3.51 16.12
CA PRO A 58 4.39 4.38 14.95
C PRO A 58 4.60 5.86 15.33
N MET A 59 5.76 6.16 15.95
CA MET A 59 6.03 7.50 16.50
C MET A 59 6.10 8.62 15.44
N ALA A 60 6.35 8.29 14.17
CA ALA A 60 6.47 9.26 13.08
C ALA A 60 5.13 9.59 12.42
N ASP A 61 4.09 8.78 12.66
CA ASP A 61 2.80 8.92 11.99
C ASP A 61 1.84 9.85 12.74
N GLY A 62 0.95 10.50 12.00
CA GLY A 62 -0.17 11.26 12.58
C GLY A 62 -1.29 10.35 13.10
N VAL A 63 -2.15 10.89 13.96
CA VAL A 63 -3.23 10.15 14.67
C VAL A 63 -4.11 9.30 13.74
N THR A 64 -4.41 9.78 12.53
CA THR A 64 -5.19 9.03 11.54
C THR A 64 -4.52 7.71 11.15
N ILE A 65 -3.24 7.76 10.79
CA ILE A 65 -2.48 6.56 10.39
C ILE A 65 -2.26 5.66 11.60
N GLN A 66 -1.91 6.22 12.77
CA GLN A 66 -1.77 5.45 14.01
C GLN A 66 -3.03 4.64 14.34
N ARG A 67 -4.22 5.24 14.22
CA ARG A 67 -5.50 4.56 14.46
C ARG A 67 -5.76 3.45 13.45
N SER A 68 -5.50 3.69 12.16
CA SER A 68 -5.66 2.67 11.13
C SER A 68 -4.72 1.47 11.35
N SER A 69 -3.46 1.74 11.73
CA SER A 69 -2.46 0.72 12.06
C SER A 69 -2.87 -0.08 13.29
N HIS A 70 -3.35 0.60 14.34
CA HIS A 70 -3.84 -0.07 15.54
C HIS A 70 -4.99 -1.05 15.23
N GLN A 71 -6.03 -0.59 14.53
CA GLN A 71 -7.16 -1.45 14.14
C GLN A 71 -6.72 -2.62 13.24
N ALA A 72 -5.80 -2.39 12.29
CA ALA A 72 -5.25 -3.45 11.46
C ALA A 72 -4.50 -4.50 12.31
N ILE A 73 -3.71 -4.09 13.30
CA ILE A 73 -3.00 -5.00 14.21
C ILE A 73 -3.97 -5.82 15.06
N GLU A 74 -5.02 -5.18 15.60
CA GLU A 74 -6.09 -5.84 16.38
C GLU A 74 -6.83 -6.89 15.55
N SER A 75 -7.07 -6.63 14.25
CA SER A 75 -7.64 -7.62 13.32
C SER A 75 -6.67 -8.75 12.93
N GLY A 76 -5.44 -8.74 13.45
CA GLY A 76 -4.44 -9.77 13.23
C GLY A 76 -3.69 -9.64 11.90
N VAL A 77 -3.58 -8.43 11.34
CA VAL A 77 -2.73 -8.17 10.17
C VAL A 77 -1.26 -8.33 10.56
N ARG A 78 -0.49 -9.06 9.75
CA ARG A 78 0.96 -9.30 9.94
C ARG A 78 1.65 -9.23 8.59
N LEU A 79 2.94 -8.89 8.56
CA LEU A 79 3.72 -8.81 7.32
C LEU A 79 3.58 -10.07 6.45
N GLN A 80 3.64 -11.26 7.05
CA GLN A 80 3.46 -12.53 6.33
C GLN A 80 2.10 -12.61 5.62
N TRP A 81 1.03 -12.19 6.29
CA TRP A 81 -0.31 -12.14 5.70
C TRP A 81 -0.37 -11.11 4.57
N ILE A 82 0.23 -9.92 4.74
CA ILE A 82 0.27 -8.88 3.69
C ILE A 82 0.95 -9.42 2.43
N LEU A 83 2.12 -10.05 2.58
CA LEU A 83 2.85 -10.64 1.45
C LEU A 83 2.05 -11.76 0.77
N GLN A 84 1.36 -12.60 1.54
CA GLN A 84 0.48 -13.63 0.98
C GLN A 84 -0.68 -13.04 0.18
N GLN A 85 -1.33 -11.98 0.70
CA GLN A 85 -2.42 -11.32 -0.02
C GLN A 85 -1.94 -10.69 -1.32
N LEU A 86 -0.78 -9.99 -1.30
CA LEU A 86 -0.21 -9.37 -2.49
C LEU A 86 0.26 -10.39 -3.53
N GLN A 87 0.72 -11.58 -3.12
CA GLN A 87 1.06 -12.68 -4.03
C GLN A 87 -0.19 -13.32 -4.66
N ALA A 88 -1.35 -13.22 -4.02
CA ALA A 88 -2.60 -13.82 -4.50
C ALA A 88 -3.35 -12.96 -5.53
N ILE A 89 -2.92 -11.72 -5.75
CA ILE A 89 -3.53 -10.80 -6.72
C ILE A 89 -2.50 -10.38 -7.77
N GLU A 90 -2.98 -10.10 -8.98
CA GLU A 90 -2.15 -9.56 -10.05
C GLU A 90 -2.39 -8.05 -10.14
N VAL A 91 -1.37 -7.25 -9.81
CA VAL A 91 -1.42 -5.79 -9.84
C VAL A 91 -0.48 -5.29 -10.92
N LYS A 92 -1.00 -4.53 -11.88
CA LYS A 92 -0.22 -3.98 -13.00
C LYS A 92 0.60 -2.73 -12.64
N LYS A 93 0.30 -2.11 -11.50
CA LYS A 93 0.98 -0.93 -10.98
C LYS A 93 2.04 -1.34 -9.95
N PRO A 94 3.14 -0.58 -9.79
CA PRO A 94 4.10 -0.83 -8.73
C PRO A 94 3.44 -0.75 -7.35
N VAL A 95 3.74 -1.72 -6.49
CA VAL A 95 3.34 -1.75 -5.08
C VAL A 95 4.60 -1.58 -4.22
N ILE A 96 4.57 -0.61 -3.32
CA ILE A 96 5.67 -0.30 -2.40
C ILE A 96 5.20 -0.56 -0.97
N LEU A 97 6.02 -1.24 -0.17
CA LEU A 97 5.78 -1.36 1.27
C LEU A 97 6.45 -0.20 2.00
N MET A 98 5.66 0.56 2.75
CA MET A 98 6.14 1.54 3.72
C MET A 98 6.13 0.89 5.10
N SER A 99 7.28 0.84 5.77
CA SER A 99 7.44 0.18 7.06
C SER A 99 8.42 0.91 7.95
N TYR A 100 8.30 0.67 9.25
CA TYR A 100 9.33 0.97 10.25
C TYR A 100 10.45 -0.08 10.20
N LEU A 101 11.61 0.27 10.77
CA LEU A 101 12.79 -0.59 10.91
C LEU A 101 12.73 -1.45 12.17
#